data_AF-A0A2K5TQT3-F1
#
_entry.id   AF-A0A2K5TQT3-F1
#
_cell.length_a   1.000
_cell.length_b   1.000
_cell.length_c   1.000
_cell.angle_alpha   90.00
_cell.angle_beta   90.00
_cell.angle_gamma   90.00
#
_symmetry.space_group_name_H-M   'P 1'
#
loop_
_entity.id
_entity.type
_entity.pdbx_description
1 polymer ?
#
loop_
_entity_poly.entity_id
_entity_poly.type
_entity_poly.pdbx_seq_one_letter_code
_entity_poly.pdbx_strand_id
1 'polypeptide(L)'
;LTTPNKTSPGADPKQLERTGTVRDIGSQAFWSLSSCKPGFGVDQLRDDNLESYWQSDGSQPYLVNIQFRRKTTVKTLCIYADYKSDESYTPSKISAKVGNNFHNLQEIRA
;
A
#
# COMPACT_ATOMS: atom_id res chain seq x y z
N LEU A 1 24.37 -11.76 8.78
CA LEU A 1 24.84 -10.54 8.06
C LEU A 1 23.83 -9.44 8.34
N THR A 2 24.20 -8.40 9.10
CA THR A 2 23.33 -7.25 9.35
C THR A 2 23.45 -6.26 8.18
N THR A 3 22.35 -5.97 7.49
CA THR A 3 22.33 -4.99 6.40
C THR A 3 22.39 -3.58 7.00
N PRO A 4 23.47 -2.80 6.76
CA PRO A 4 23.76 -1.58 7.52
C PRO A 4 22.76 -0.43 7.30
N ASN A 5 21.99 -0.45 6.21
CA ASN A 5 21.04 0.62 5.84
C ASN A 5 19.59 0.11 5.75
N LYS A 6 19.17 -0.81 6.61
CA LYS A 6 17.77 -1.27 6.63
C LYS A 6 16.85 -0.14 7.09
N THR A 7 15.76 0.10 6.35
CA THR A 7 14.68 0.98 6.79
C THR A 7 14.12 0.50 8.13
N SER A 8 14.11 1.38 9.14
CA SER A 8 13.54 1.07 10.45
C SER A 8 12.05 0.74 10.33
N PRO A 9 11.54 -0.26 11.05
CA PRO A 9 10.10 -0.52 11.10
C PRO A 9 9.33 0.71 11.59
N GLY A 10 8.21 1.01 10.94
CA GLY A 10 7.26 2.02 11.42
C GLY A 10 6.48 1.54 12.65
N ALA A 11 5.73 2.46 13.26
CA ALA A 11 4.77 2.11 14.32
C ALA A 11 3.56 1.36 13.73
N ASP A 12 2.95 0.49 14.53
CA ASP A 12 1.70 -0.21 14.19
C ASP A 12 0.58 0.83 13.92
N PRO A 13 -0.05 0.82 12.72
CA PRO A 13 -1.15 1.71 12.38
C PRO A 13 -2.30 1.69 13.39
N LYS A 14 -2.56 0.55 14.05
CA LYS A 14 -3.61 0.42 15.08
C LYS A 14 -3.33 1.29 16.30
N GLN A 15 -2.06 1.57 16.61
CA GLN A 15 -1.72 2.50 17.69
C GLN A 15 -2.08 3.95 17.31
N LEU A 16 -1.88 4.33 16.05
CA LEU A 16 -2.28 5.64 15.55
C LEU A 16 -3.80 5.80 15.60
N GLU A 17 -4.55 4.78 15.21
CA GLU A 17 -6.03 4.77 15.30
C GLU A 17 -6.53 4.88 16.74
N ARG A 18 -5.89 4.18 17.70
CA ARG A 18 -6.24 4.25 19.13
C ARG A 18 -6.10 5.64 19.74
N THR A 19 -5.32 6.54 19.13
CA THR A 19 -5.27 7.95 19.56
C THR A 19 -6.57 8.70 19.29
N GLY A 20 -7.45 8.19 18.43
CA GLY A 20 -8.68 8.85 18.00
C GLY A 20 -8.46 10.05 17.06
N THR A 21 -7.21 10.33 16.67
CA THR A 21 -6.87 11.49 15.81
C THR A 21 -6.96 11.18 14.31
N VAL A 22 -7.06 9.90 13.95
CA VAL A 22 -7.22 9.42 12.58
C VAL A 22 -8.27 8.31 12.53
N ARG A 23 -8.69 7.95 11.33
CA ARG A 23 -9.56 6.80 11.06
C ARG A 23 -9.17 6.20 9.72
N ASP A 24 -9.22 4.87 9.60
CA ASP A 24 -9.15 4.22 8.29
C ASP A 24 -10.29 4.67 7.37
N ILE A 25 -9.93 4.97 6.13
CA ILE A 25 -10.87 5.36 5.07
C ILE A 25 -10.77 4.43 3.87
N GLY A 26 -10.04 3.32 3.96
CA GLY A 26 -9.84 2.40 2.86
C GLY A 26 -11.15 1.85 2.32
N SER A 27 -12.12 1.56 3.19
CA SER A 27 -13.45 1.05 2.83
C SER A 27 -14.31 2.02 2.00
N GLN A 28 -13.94 3.31 1.95
CA GLN A 28 -14.66 4.34 1.17
C GLN A 28 -14.14 4.47 -0.27
N ALA A 29 -13.09 3.73 -0.62
CA ALA A 29 -12.48 3.77 -1.95
C ALA A 29 -12.76 2.49 -2.74
N PHE A 30 -12.73 2.63 -4.06
CA PHE A 30 -12.57 1.51 -4.98
C PHE A 30 -11.08 1.19 -5.14
N TRP A 31 -10.73 -0.09 -5.07
CA TRP A 31 -9.37 -0.58 -5.16
C TRP A 31 -9.19 -1.42 -6.41
N SER A 32 -8.14 -1.18 -7.17
CA SER A 32 -7.75 -2.03 -8.28
C SER A 32 -6.25 -2.23 -8.33
N LEU A 33 -5.83 -3.38 -8.84
CA LEU A 33 -4.44 -3.77 -8.99
C LEU A 33 -4.12 -3.88 -10.48
N SER A 34 -2.91 -3.49 -10.86
CA SER A 34 -2.44 -3.66 -12.25
C SER A 34 -2.50 -5.12 -12.75
N SER A 35 -2.23 -6.08 -11.86
CA SER A 35 -2.30 -7.52 -12.07
C SER A 35 -2.36 -8.21 -10.71
N CYS A 36 -2.85 -9.44 -10.68
CA CYS A 36 -2.75 -10.30 -9.51
C CYS A 36 -2.82 -11.77 -9.91
N LYS A 37 -2.12 -12.64 -9.18
CA LYS A 37 -2.37 -14.08 -9.26
C LYS A 37 -3.76 -14.43 -8.68
N PRO A 38 -4.42 -15.48 -9.18
CA PRO A 38 -5.69 -15.95 -8.59
C PRO A 38 -5.54 -16.23 -7.09
N GLY A 39 -6.39 -15.62 -6.26
CA GLY A 39 -6.35 -15.78 -4.79
C GLY A 39 -5.34 -14.92 -4.04
N PHE A 40 -4.62 -14.02 -4.74
CA PHE A 40 -3.62 -13.10 -4.15
C PHE A 40 -3.88 -11.68 -4.62
N GLY A 41 -5.10 -11.17 -4.42
CA GLY A 41 -5.59 -9.92 -4.99
C GLY A 41 -5.86 -8.83 -3.95
N VAL A 42 -6.84 -7.96 -4.26
CA VAL A 42 -7.24 -6.84 -3.38
C VAL A 42 -7.72 -7.34 -2.02
N ASP A 43 -8.43 -8.46 -1.99
CA ASP A 43 -8.99 -9.01 -0.75
C ASP A 43 -7.87 -9.34 0.24
N GLN A 44 -6.82 -10.03 -0.21
CA GLN A 44 -5.65 -10.36 0.61
C GLN A 44 -4.82 -9.13 0.98
N LEU A 45 -4.84 -8.06 0.18
CA LEU A 45 -4.18 -6.80 0.53
C LEU A 45 -4.90 -6.06 1.69
N ARG A 46 -6.14 -6.44 2.01
CA ARG A 46 -7.08 -5.64 2.80
C ARG A 46 -7.80 -6.41 3.90
N ASP A 47 -7.44 -7.66 4.15
CA ASP A 47 -8.10 -8.56 5.10
C ASP A 47 -7.55 -8.44 6.54
N ASP A 48 -6.68 -7.46 6.81
CA ASP A 48 -5.99 -7.24 8.09
C ASP A 48 -5.17 -8.45 8.59
N ASN A 49 -4.78 -9.36 7.69
CA ASN A 49 -3.92 -10.49 7.99
C ASN A 49 -2.54 -10.31 7.35
N LEU A 50 -1.47 -10.38 8.15
CA LEU A 50 -0.10 -10.19 7.67
C LEU A 50 0.50 -11.45 7.02
N GLU A 51 -0.21 -12.59 7.06
CA GLU A 51 0.18 -13.84 6.41
C GLU A 51 -0.36 -13.97 4.98
N SER A 52 -1.41 -13.22 4.65
CA SER A 52 -1.94 -13.09 3.29
C SER A 52 -1.33 -11.86 2.60
N TYR A 53 -1.28 -11.91 1.27
CA TYR A 53 -0.62 -10.87 0.47
C TYR A 53 -1.20 -10.77 -0.94
N TRP A 54 -0.99 -9.61 -1.54
CA TRP A 54 -1.12 -9.44 -2.99
C TRP A 54 0.16 -9.92 -3.68
N GLN A 55 0.01 -10.71 -4.75
CA GLN A 55 1.10 -11.06 -5.65
C GLN A 55 0.78 -10.59 -7.07
N SER A 56 1.57 -9.66 -7.60
CA SER A 56 1.45 -9.22 -9.00
C SER A 56 1.86 -10.34 -9.97
N ASP A 57 1.30 -10.28 -11.18
CA ASP A 57 1.53 -11.27 -12.25
C ASP A 57 1.58 -10.56 -13.62
N GLY A 58 2.57 -9.69 -13.79
CA GLY A 58 2.68 -8.83 -14.96
C GLY A 58 4.03 -8.13 -15.05
N SER A 59 4.12 -7.12 -15.91
CA SER A 59 5.30 -6.27 -16.05
C SER A 59 5.27 -5.08 -15.08
N GLN A 60 6.45 -4.65 -14.64
CA GLN A 60 6.58 -3.44 -13.83
C GLN A 60 6.22 -2.18 -14.65
N PRO A 61 5.65 -1.13 -14.02
CA PRO A 61 5.40 -1.00 -12.58
C PRO A 61 4.12 -1.71 -12.12
N TYR A 62 4.17 -2.35 -10.94
CA TYR A 62 2.98 -2.88 -10.28
C TYR A 62 2.24 -1.74 -9.57
N LEU A 63 0.95 -1.57 -9.88
CA LEU A 63 0.14 -0.47 -9.38
C LEU A 63 -0.95 -0.96 -8.42
N VAL A 64 -1.11 -0.23 -7.33
CA VAL A 64 -2.30 -0.23 -6.48
C VAL A 64 -3.02 1.10 -6.70
N ASN A 65 -4.23 1.05 -7.23
CA ASN A 65 -5.04 2.24 -7.47
C ASN A 65 -6.12 2.35 -6.39
N ILE A 66 -6.21 3.52 -5.76
CA ILE A 66 -7.17 3.81 -4.69
C ILE A 66 -8.00 5.02 -5.15
N GLN A 67 -9.26 4.78 -5.52
CA GLN A 67 -10.14 5.82 -6.06
C GLN A 67 -11.28 6.14 -5.10
N PHE A 68 -11.36 7.40 -4.66
CA PHE A 68 -12.47 7.89 -3.86
C PHE A 68 -13.54 8.54 -4.76
N ARG A 69 -14.82 8.32 -4.43
CA ARG A 69 -15.96 8.91 -5.17
C ARG A 69 -16.03 10.43 -5.10
N ARG A 70 -15.44 11.02 -4.06
CA ARG A 70 -15.38 12.47 -3.82
C ARG A 70 -13.96 12.85 -3.44
N LYS A 71 -13.65 14.15 -3.50
CA LYS A 71 -12.38 14.67 -2.99
C LYS A 71 -12.28 14.34 -1.49
N THR A 72 -11.33 13.47 -1.15
CA THR A 72 -11.16 12.94 0.20
C THR A 72 -9.79 13.36 0.72
N THR A 73 -9.76 13.92 1.93
CA THR A 73 -8.50 14.25 2.60
C THR A 73 -7.83 12.97 3.08
N VAL A 74 -6.61 12.72 2.60
CA VAL A 74 -5.77 11.60 3.02
C VAL A 74 -4.56 12.17 3.76
N LYS A 75 -4.31 11.71 4.98
CA LYS A 75 -3.19 12.19 5.80
C LYS A 75 -2.00 11.23 5.78
N THR A 76 -2.26 9.93 5.82
CA THR A 76 -1.23 8.91 5.99
C THR A 76 -1.60 7.68 5.17
N LEU A 77 -0.61 7.10 4.52
CA LEU A 77 -0.68 5.79 3.86
C LEU A 77 0.30 4.86 4.59
N CYS A 78 -0.19 3.73 5.09
CA CYS A 78 0.62 2.71 5.74
C CYS A 78 0.76 1.52 4.79
N ILE A 79 1.98 1.01 4.62
CA ILE A 79 2.27 -0.16 3.78
C ILE A 79 3.07 -1.13 4.64
N TYR A 80 2.65 -2.39 4.67
CA TYR A 80 3.40 -3.47 5.28
C TYR A 80 4.22 -4.20 4.21
N ALA A 81 5.51 -4.40 4.48
CA ALA A 81 6.41 -5.19 3.65
C ALA A 81 7.51 -5.75 4.58
N ASP A 82 7.83 -7.03 4.47
CA ASP A 82 8.84 -7.68 5.31
C ASP A 82 9.82 -8.48 4.47
N TYR A 83 11.05 -7.96 4.38
CA TYR A 83 12.11 -8.59 3.59
C TYR A 83 12.41 -10.04 3.96
N LYS A 84 12.22 -10.42 5.23
CA LYS A 84 12.49 -11.80 5.66
C LYS A 84 11.47 -12.78 5.09
N SER A 85 10.23 -12.34 4.94
CA SER A 85 9.12 -13.15 4.43
C SER A 85 9.04 -13.07 2.90
N ASP A 86 9.27 -11.89 2.33
CA ASP A 86 9.01 -11.61 0.91
C ASP A 86 10.24 -11.82 0.01
N GLU A 87 11.46 -11.80 0.56
CA GLU A 87 12.72 -11.88 -0.18
C GLU A 87 12.74 -10.94 -1.41
N SER A 88 12.83 -11.49 -2.63
CA SER A 88 12.85 -10.74 -3.89
C SER A 88 11.53 -10.04 -4.23
N TYR A 89 10.42 -10.40 -3.58
CA TYR A 89 9.11 -9.76 -3.76
C TYR A 89 8.98 -8.46 -2.94
N THR A 90 9.91 -8.19 -2.01
CA THR A 90 9.91 -6.95 -1.23
C THR A 90 10.06 -5.73 -2.14
N PRO A 91 9.13 -4.75 -2.11
CA PRO A 91 9.26 -3.55 -2.91
C PRO A 91 10.53 -2.76 -2.55
N SER A 92 11.40 -2.52 -3.53
CA SER A 92 12.64 -1.73 -3.33
C SER A 92 12.47 -0.24 -3.63
N LYS A 93 11.44 0.12 -4.41
CA LYS A 93 11.09 1.50 -4.75
C LYS A 93 9.58 1.65 -4.85
N ILE A 94 9.03 2.60 -4.11
CA ILE A 94 7.60 2.96 -4.14
C ILE A 94 7.48 4.44 -4.53
N SER A 95 6.58 4.72 -5.46
CA SER A 95 6.20 6.08 -5.87
C SER A 95 4.72 6.27 -5.58
N ALA A 96 4.39 7.21 -4.71
CA ALA A 96 3.01 7.60 -4.44
C ALA A 96 2.61 8.74 -5.39
N LYS A 97 1.45 8.61 -6.04
CA LYS A 97 0.93 9.64 -6.94
C LYS A 97 -0.52 9.95 -6.61
N VAL A 98 -0.90 11.21 -6.77
CA VAL A 98 -2.27 11.68 -6.51
C VAL A 98 -2.77 12.53 -7.68
N GLY A 99 -4.08 12.52 -7.93
CA GLY A 99 -4.70 13.26 -9.01
C GLY A 99 -6.21 13.04 -9.04
N ASN A 100 -6.88 13.71 -9.97
CA ASN A 100 -8.33 13.59 -10.16
C ASN A 100 -8.69 12.41 -11.07
N ASN A 101 -7.78 11.97 -11.93
CA ASN A 101 -7.94 10.82 -12.81
C ASN A 101 -6.58 10.20 -13.16
N PHE A 102 -6.59 9.04 -13.84
CA PHE A 102 -5.37 8.30 -14.19
C PHE A 102 -4.38 9.08 -15.08
N HIS A 103 -4.84 10.07 -15.83
CA HIS A 103 -4.00 10.84 -16.76
C HIS A 103 -3.33 12.06 -16.12
N ASN A 104 -3.72 12.45 -14.91
CA ASN A 104 -3.19 13.64 -14.22
C ASN A 104 -2.57 13.32 -12.85
N LEU A 105 -2.20 12.06 -12.62
CA LEU A 105 -1.48 11.66 -11.42
C LEU A 105 -0.11 12.34 -11.34
N GLN A 106 0.14 13.04 -10.25
CA GLN A 106 1.43 13.67 -9.95
C GLN A 106 2.08 12.96 -8.76
N GLU A 107 3.37 12.69 -8.88
CA GLU A 107 4.16 12.13 -7.79
C GLU A 107 4.25 13.11 -6.63
N ILE A 108 3.91 12.65 -5.43
CA ILE A 108 4.12 13.40 -4.20
C ILE A 108 5.57 13.19 -3.77
N ARG A 109 6.27 14.28 -3.45
CA ARG A 109 7.63 14.25 -2.92
C ARG A 109 7.55 14.48 -1.40
N ALA A 110 8.26 13.65 -0.65
CA ALA A 110 8.48 13.82 0.79
C ALA A 110 9.56 14.88 1.04
#